data_AF-U9VPP5-F1
#
_entry.id   AF-U9VPP5-F1
#
_cell.length_a   1.000
_cell.length_b   1.000
_cell.length_c   1.000
_cell.angle_alpha   90.00
_cell.angle_beta   90.00
_cell.angle_gamma   90.00
#
_symmetry.space_group_name_H-M   'P 1'
#
loop_
_entity.id
_entity.type
_entity.pdbx_description
1 polymer ?
#
loop_
_entity_poly.entity_id
_entity_poly.type
_entity_poly.pdbx_seq_one_letter_code
_entity_poly.pdbx_strand_id
1 'polypeptide(L)'
;MEAIIETIVSKLRRLSTSKLQIILEFVNFLDWQESQAKEATYSQEQQSTWNTLVKECAGAWPDFPTSEEIRADLGQDSPRETF
;
A
#
# COMPACT_ATOMS: atom_id res chain seq x y z
N MET A 1 -11.67 -30.16 -1.47
CA MET A 1 -10.58 -29.37 -2.09
C MET A 1 -10.21 -29.94 -3.47
N GLU A 2 -10.07 -31.27 -3.59
CA GLU A 2 -9.80 -31.98 -4.86
C GLU A 2 -10.79 -31.64 -5.99
N ALA A 3 -12.09 -31.63 -5.71
CA ALA A 3 -13.13 -31.31 -6.71
C ALA A 3 -12.98 -29.92 -7.35
N ILE A 4 -12.43 -28.94 -6.61
CA ILE A 4 -12.21 -27.58 -7.11
C ILE A 4 -11.01 -27.55 -8.06
N ILE A 5 -9.92 -28.24 -7.68
CA ILE A 5 -8.70 -28.36 -8.48
C ILE A 5 -9.02 -29.02 -9.83
N GLU A 6 -9.74 -30.14 -9.81
CA GLU A 6 -10.14 -30.84 -11.04
C GLU A 6 -11.03 -29.98 -11.95
N THR A 7 -11.96 -29.23 -11.35
CA THR A 7 -12.83 -28.31 -12.09
C THR A 7 -12.02 -27.19 -12.77
N ILE A 8 -11.03 -26.63 -12.08
CA ILE A 8 -10.14 -25.59 -12.62
C ILE A 8 -9.32 -26.19 -13.78
N VAL A 9 -8.66 -27.33 -13.57
CA VAL A 9 -7.84 -27.99 -14.61
C VAL A 9 -8.67 -28.31 -15.85
N SER A 10 -9.89 -28.83 -15.68
CA SER A 10 -10.81 -29.13 -16.78
C SER A 10 -11.18 -27.87 -17.59
N LYS A 11 -11.40 -26.73 -16.91
CA LYS A 11 -11.70 -25.45 -17.57
C LYS A 11 -10.48 -24.88 -18.28
N LEU A 12 -9.31 -24.89 -17.65
CA LEU A 12 -8.06 -24.38 -18.23
C LEU A 12 -7.67 -25.16 -19.49
N ARG A 13 -7.86 -26.49 -19.50
CA ARG A 13 -7.51 -27.36 -20.64
C ARG A 13 -8.26 -27.01 -21.93
N ARG A 14 -9.40 -26.32 -21.84
CA ARG A 14 -10.23 -25.94 -23.00
C ARG A 14 -9.95 -24.52 -23.51
N LEU A 15 -9.06 -23.78 -22.88
CA LEU A 15 -8.74 -22.40 -23.24
C LEU A 15 -7.62 -22.33 -24.29
N SER A 16 -7.60 -21.24 -25.04
CA SER A 16 -6.50 -20.94 -25.96
C SER A 16 -5.26 -20.46 -25.21
N THR A 17 -4.08 -20.63 -25.82
CA THR A 17 -2.79 -20.23 -25.23
C THR A 17 -2.77 -18.77 -24.79
N SER A 18 -3.32 -17.84 -25.57
CA SER A 18 -3.39 -16.42 -25.20
C SER A 18 -4.21 -16.17 -23.92
N LYS A 19 -5.29 -16.93 -23.71
CA LYS A 19 -6.09 -16.84 -22.48
C LYS A 19 -5.37 -17.46 -21.30
N LEU A 20 -4.61 -18.53 -21.53
CA LEU A 20 -3.78 -19.17 -20.50
C LEU A 20 -2.64 -18.26 -20.05
N GLN A 21 -2.04 -17.48 -20.94
CA GLN A 21 -1.02 -16.48 -20.60
C GLN A 21 -1.56 -15.42 -19.63
N ILE A 22 -2.75 -14.88 -19.91
CA ILE A 22 -3.42 -13.92 -19.01
C ILE A 22 -3.67 -14.54 -17.63
N ILE A 23 -4.12 -15.79 -17.58
CA ILE A 23 -4.34 -16.50 -16.32
C ILE A 23 -3.02 -16.72 -15.57
N LEU A 24 -1.94 -17.04 -16.27
CA LEU A 24 -0.62 -17.20 -15.67
C LEU A 24 -0.10 -15.89 -15.08
N GLU A 25 -0.25 -14.78 -15.81
CA GLU A 25 0.08 -13.44 -15.31
C GLU A 25 -0.73 -13.10 -14.05
N PHE A 26 -2.02 -13.43 -14.03
CA PHE A 26 -2.87 -13.22 -12.87
C PHE A 26 -2.44 -14.07 -11.66
N VAL A 27 -2.10 -15.35 -11.86
CA VAL A 27 -1.61 -16.21 -10.76
C VAL A 27 -0.29 -15.68 -10.21
N ASN A 28 0.65 -15.30 -11.07
CA ASN A 28 1.91 -14.69 -10.65
C ASN A 28 1.69 -13.39 -9.85
N PHE A 29 0.69 -12.60 -10.22
CA PHE A 29 0.30 -11.41 -9.47
C PHE A 29 -0.21 -11.76 -8.07
N LEU A 30 -1.03 -12.81 -7.93
CA LEU A 30 -1.51 -13.27 -6.61
C LEU A 30 -0.36 -13.74 -5.73
N ASP A 31 0.60 -14.49 -6.29
CA ASP A 31 1.79 -14.93 -5.56
C ASP A 31 2.62 -13.73 -5.08
N TRP A 32 2.85 -12.73 -5.94
CA TRP A 32 3.52 -11.50 -5.56
C TRP A 32 2.77 -10.75 -4.45
N GLN A 33 1.44 -10.66 -4.54
CA GLN A 33 0.62 -9.99 -3.53
C GLN A 33 0.73 -10.69 -2.16
N GLU A 34 0.75 -12.02 -2.13
CA GLU A 34 0.91 -12.79 -0.89
C GLU A 34 2.31 -12.57 -0.28
N SER A 35 3.36 -12.47 -1.10
CA SER A 35 4.71 -12.09 -0.66
C SER A 35 4.72 -10.69 -0.04
N GLN A 36 4.05 -9.71 -0.65
CA GLN A 36 3.96 -8.35 -0.12
C GLN A 36 3.16 -8.28 1.18
N ALA A 37 2.09 -9.07 1.33
CA ALA A 37 1.32 -9.12 2.57
C ALA A 37 2.14 -9.67 3.76
N LYS A 38 3.08 -10.58 3.49
CA LYS A 38 4.03 -11.09 4.48
C LYS A 38 5.06 -10.02 4.88
N GLU A 39 5.46 -9.14 3.96
CA GLU A 39 6.37 -8.02 4.22
C GLU A 39 5.67 -6.81 4.88
N ALA A 40 4.41 -6.56 4.56
CA ALA A 40 3.60 -5.46 5.09
C ALA A 40 3.01 -5.73 6.49
N THR A 41 3.30 -6.89 7.09
CA THR A 41 3.08 -7.10 8.51
C THR A 41 4.13 -6.28 9.26
N TYR A 42 3.90 -4.97 9.37
CA TYR A 42 4.67 -4.13 10.26
C TYR A 42 4.58 -4.74 11.65
N SER A 43 5.70 -5.24 12.16
CA SER A 43 5.71 -5.80 13.49
C SER A 43 5.29 -4.70 14.48
N GLN A 44 4.63 -5.09 15.57
CA GLN A 44 4.29 -4.16 16.65
C GLN A 44 5.53 -3.37 17.13
N GLU A 45 6.72 -3.95 16.97
CA GLU A 45 8.04 -3.34 17.21
C GLU A 45 8.42 -2.25 16.19
N GLN A 46 8.10 -2.41 14.90
CA GLN A 46 8.32 -1.34 13.91
C GLN A 46 7.40 -0.15 14.16
N GLN A 47 6.15 -0.41 14.57
CA GLN A 47 5.20 0.65 14.90
C GLN A 47 5.55 1.38 16.21
N SER A 48 6.12 0.67 17.20
CA SER A 48 6.64 1.32 18.41
C SER A 48 7.92 2.11 18.13
N THR A 49 8.81 1.61 17.25
CA THR A 49 10.02 2.31 16.82
C THR A 49 9.71 3.62 16.09
N TRP A 50 8.73 3.60 15.19
CA TRP A 50 8.31 4.81 14.48
C TRP A 50 7.68 5.85 15.41
N ASN A 51 6.84 5.42 16.36
CA ASN A 51 6.27 6.31 17.37
C ASN A 51 7.33 6.96 18.26
N THR A 52 8.37 6.21 18.64
CA THR A 52 9.51 6.76 19.38
C THR A 52 10.25 7.80 18.54
N LEU A 53 10.56 7.48 17.28
CA LEU A 53 11.29 8.36 16.37
C LEU A 53 10.52 9.68 16.11
N VAL A 54 9.20 9.60 15.90
CA VAL A 54 8.35 10.79 15.76
C VAL A 54 8.35 11.63 17.04
N LYS A 55 8.31 11.02 18.22
CA LYS A 55 8.38 11.76 19.49
C LYS A 55 9.73 12.43 19.71
N GLU A 56 10.82 11.79 19.30
CA GLU A 56 12.17 12.35 19.40
C GLU A 56 12.38 13.50 18.40
N CYS A 57 11.80 13.40 17.21
CA CYS A 57 11.84 14.47 16.21
C CYS A 57 10.82 15.59 16.48
N ALA A 58 9.74 15.31 17.21
CA ALA A 58 8.76 16.32 17.59
C ALA A 58 9.40 17.34 18.55
N GLY A 59 9.51 18.59 18.10
CA GLY A 59 10.17 19.66 18.85
C GLY A 59 11.68 19.75 18.62
N ALA A 60 12.26 18.91 17.74
CA ALA A 60 13.67 18.98 17.35
C ALA A 60 14.00 20.10 16.34
N TRP A 61 12.99 20.87 15.92
CA TRP A 61 13.17 22.03 15.06
C TRP A 61 13.14 23.31 15.90
N PRO A 62 14.33 23.82 16.31
CA PRO A 62 14.43 25.03 17.11
C PRO A 62 13.89 26.27 16.38
N ASP A 63 13.94 26.25 15.04
CA ASP A 63 13.48 27.34 14.17
C ASP A 63 12.22 26.95 13.39
N PHE A 64 11.31 26.19 13.99
CA PHE A 64 10.05 25.86 13.32
C PHE A 64 9.24 27.15 13.08
N PRO A 65 8.90 27.48 11.83
CA PRO A 65 8.19 28.72 11.55
C PRO A 65 6.85 28.74 12.29
N THR A 66 6.50 29.92 12.78
CA THR A 66 5.22 30.16 13.42
C THR A 66 4.08 29.88 12.45
N SER A 67 2.88 29.63 12.99
CA SER A 67 1.69 29.44 12.16
C SER A 67 1.41 30.63 11.24
N GLU A 68 1.88 31.82 11.60
CA GLU A 68 1.73 33.05 10.82
C GLU A 68 2.76 33.13 9.69
N GLU A 69 4.02 32.75 9.93
CA GLU A 69 5.06 32.64 8.90
C GLU A 69 4.74 31.55 7.88
N ILE A 70 4.20 30.41 8.31
CA ILE A 70 3.75 29.34 7.41
C ILE A 70 2.62 29.83 6.50
N ARG A 71 1.69 30.64 7.03
CA ARG A 71 0.58 31.24 6.26
C ARG A 71 1.03 32.39 5.35
N ALA A 72 2.13 33.05 5.68
CA ALA A 72 2.69 34.12 4.85
C ALA A 72 3.32 33.56 3.55
N ASP A 73 3.92 32.37 3.61
CA ASP A 73 4.57 31.71 2.46
C ASP A 73 3.59 30.87 1.62
N LEU A 74 2.54 30.35 2.24
CA LEU A 74 1.43 29.69 1.55
C LEU A 74 0.45 30.74 1.03
N GLY A 75 0.66 31.17 -0.21
CA GLY A 75 -0.29 32.01 -0.94
C GLY A 75 -1.74 31.53 -0.75
N GLN A 76 -2.66 32.51 -0.65
CA GLN A 76 -4.08 32.39 -0.28
C GLN A 76 -4.60 30.95 -0.16
N ASP A 77 -4.99 30.58 1.06
CA ASP A 77 -5.70 29.33 1.40
C ASP A 77 -6.74 29.04 0.31
N SER A 78 -6.51 27.99 -0.48
CA SER A 78 -7.42 27.65 -1.57
C SER A 78 -8.79 27.39 -0.95
N PRO A 79 -9.89 27.96 -1.49
CA PRO A 79 -11.21 27.71 -0.94
C PRO A 79 -11.42 26.20 -0.85
N ARG A 80 -11.72 25.71 0.36
CA ARG A 80 -12.13 24.32 0.57
C ARG A 80 -13.33 24.06 -0.33
N GLU A 81 -13.31 22.96 -1.07
CA GLU A 81 -14.43 22.59 -1.94
C GLU A 81 -15.73 22.60 -1.11
N THR A 82 -16.65 23.47 -1.49
CA THR A 82 -18.01 23.49 -0.96
C THR A 82 -18.81 22.36 -1.59
N PHE A 83 -19.32 21.45 -0.76
CA PHE A 83 -20.23 20.37 -1.13
C PHE A 83 -21.61 20.89 -1.55
#